data_AF-A0A101CNL3-F1
#
_entry.id   AF-A0A101CNL3-F1
#
_cell.length_a   1.000
_cell.length_b   1.000
_cell.length_c   1.000
_cell.angle_alpha   90.00
_cell.angle_beta   90.00
_cell.angle_gamma   90.00
#
_symmetry.space_group_name_H-M   'P 1'
#
loop_
_entity.id
_entity.type
_entity.pdbx_description
1 polymer ?
#
loop_
_entity_poly.entity_id
_entity_poly.type
_entity_poly.pdbx_seq_one_letter_code
_entity_poly.pdbx_strand_id
1 'polypeptide(L)'
;MAHNINYNEQSGKHSFFSTKQKAWHNLGQIITDYPTSAEAIAHAGLDYEVEKRKIFTTSSAEIILDKQTILSKIEVPNYYSTVRTDNDAVLGVVGKDYQIVQNRDAFSFFDSIVGGDGILYETAGALGKGERIFITAKLPDYIRVGNDDLIEKYLFLTTSHDGSGSITAAFTPIRIVCNNTLNAAMNNKTNTVRIRHTSNAKQRLEQAHKVMGISDTLSAQMESIFNHWTKIRITDNEVKKLIQSALVPSKEVLKTIQEGKEDELSTCFTNMVDSAFEYAMSDPTQLMDTTKGTVFGAYNSLTGYFQNVRNYKDEEAKLTSLLMGGTAQIRTQSAFNLCLDFATKGSDSLILN
;
A
#
# COMPACT_ATOMS: atom_id res chain seq x y z
N MET A 1 -3.19 3.40 -21.13
CA MET A 1 -3.19 3.19 -19.68
C MET A 1 -4.21 2.11 -19.37
N ALA A 2 -3.74 0.89 -19.08
CA ALA A 2 -4.63 -0.17 -18.60
C ALA A 2 -4.78 0.03 -17.09
N HIS A 3 -5.84 0.71 -16.68
CA HIS A 3 -6.17 0.78 -15.26
C HIS A 3 -6.72 -0.59 -14.87
N ASN A 4 -6.08 -1.30 -13.95
CA ASN A 4 -6.55 -2.62 -13.49
C ASN A 4 -7.73 -2.49 -12.50
N ILE A 5 -8.48 -1.38 -12.55
CA ILE A 5 -9.69 -1.17 -11.75
C ILE A 5 -10.77 -2.05 -12.31
N ASN A 6 -11.42 -2.83 -11.45
CA ASN A 6 -12.48 -3.73 -11.86
C ASN A 6 -13.57 -2.97 -12.62
N TYR A 7 -13.89 -3.47 -13.81
CA TYR A 7 -14.99 -2.99 -14.62
C TYR A 7 -16.11 -4.04 -14.57
N ASN A 8 -17.28 -3.62 -14.13
CA ASN A 8 -18.45 -4.47 -14.14
C ASN A 8 -19.15 -4.32 -15.50
N GLU A 9 -19.04 -5.35 -16.34
CA GLU A 9 -19.64 -5.36 -17.68
C GLU A 9 -21.18 -5.28 -17.65
N GLN A 10 -21.82 -5.77 -16.58
CA GLN A 10 -23.28 -5.74 -16.46
C GLN A 10 -23.80 -4.33 -16.14
N SER A 11 -23.10 -3.59 -15.28
CA SER A 11 -23.52 -2.24 -14.88
C SER A 11 -22.86 -1.12 -15.69
N GLY A 12 -21.83 -1.44 -16.47
CA GLY A 12 -21.04 -0.48 -17.25
C GLY A 12 -20.22 0.49 -16.39
N LYS A 13 -19.94 0.12 -15.13
CA LYS A 13 -19.27 0.98 -14.14
C LYS A 13 -17.98 0.36 -13.62
N HIS A 14 -17.02 1.23 -13.27
CA HIS A 14 -15.81 0.84 -12.54
C HIS A 14 -16.09 0.76 -11.03
N SER A 15 -15.60 -0.30 -10.40
CA SER A 15 -15.72 -0.56 -8.96
C SER A 15 -14.69 0.28 -8.19
N PHE A 16 -14.98 1.57 -8.06
CA PHE A 16 -14.13 2.55 -7.40
C PHE A 16 -14.93 3.81 -6.99
N PHE A 17 -14.66 4.35 -5.79
CA PHE A 17 -15.01 5.73 -5.45
C PHE A 17 -13.87 6.48 -4.79
N SER A 18 -13.87 7.80 -4.90
CA SER A 18 -13.06 8.72 -4.09
C SER A 18 -13.90 9.88 -3.55
N THR A 19 -13.55 10.39 -2.37
CA THR A 19 -14.24 11.52 -1.74
C THR A 19 -13.51 12.82 -2.03
N LYS A 20 -14.25 13.89 -2.39
CA LYS A 20 -13.81 15.28 -2.68
C LYS A 20 -12.86 15.48 -3.86
N GLN A 21 -11.87 14.63 -4.02
CA GLN A 21 -10.87 14.72 -5.07
C GLN A 21 -11.10 13.67 -6.13
N LYS A 22 -10.82 14.05 -7.37
CA LYS A 22 -10.81 13.12 -8.48
C LYS A 22 -9.64 12.17 -8.33
N ALA A 23 -9.91 10.87 -8.31
CA ALA A 23 -8.85 9.89 -8.35
C ALA A 23 -8.00 10.06 -9.62
N TRP A 24 -6.73 9.75 -9.48
CA TRP A 24 -5.69 9.96 -10.49
C TRP A 24 -5.96 9.25 -11.83
N HIS A 25 -6.80 8.20 -11.85
CA HIS A 25 -7.22 7.49 -13.08
C HIS A 25 -8.48 8.07 -13.74
N ASN A 26 -9.16 9.05 -13.14
CA ASN A 26 -10.42 9.61 -13.63
C ASN A 26 -11.56 8.59 -13.84
N LEU A 27 -11.50 7.41 -13.20
CA LEU A 27 -12.55 6.36 -13.25
C LEU A 27 -13.27 6.27 -11.91
N GLY A 28 -14.45 5.65 -11.90
CA GLY A 28 -15.27 5.50 -10.69
C GLY A 28 -16.05 6.76 -10.32
N GLN A 29 -16.60 6.78 -9.11
CA GLN A 29 -17.45 7.85 -8.61
C GLN A 29 -16.68 8.82 -7.72
N ILE A 30 -16.92 10.13 -7.87
CA ILE A 30 -16.46 11.14 -6.91
C ILE A 30 -17.65 11.50 -6.02
N ILE A 31 -17.47 11.40 -4.71
CA ILE A 31 -18.49 11.73 -3.72
C ILE A 31 -18.10 13.05 -3.04
N THR A 32 -19.08 13.91 -2.77
CA THR A 32 -18.86 15.21 -2.12
C THR A 32 -18.66 15.08 -0.61
N ASP A 33 -19.48 14.22 -0.01
CA ASP A 33 -19.56 14.01 1.43
C ASP A 33 -18.98 12.65 1.79
N TYR A 34 -18.50 12.52 3.02
CA TYR A 34 -17.93 11.27 3.50
C TYR A 34 -19.04 10.23 3.70
N PRO A 35 -19.02 9.10 2.97
CA PRO A 35 -20.07 8.10 3.05
C PRO A 35 -19.98 7.27 4.33
N THR A 36 -21.10 6.72 4.79
CA THR A 36 -21.13 5.60 5.73
C THR A 36 -20.51 4.34 5.11
N SER A 37 -20.20 3.30 5.89
CA SER A 37 -19.68 2.04 5.34
C SER A 37 -20.61 1.39 4.32
N ALA A 38 -21.91 1.43 4.58
CA ALA A 38 -22.95 0.91 3.69
C ALA A 38 -23.02 1.68 2.36
N GLU A 39 -22.86 3.01 2.41
CA GLU A 39 -22.78 3.83 1.21
C GLU A 39 -21.44 3.62 0.48
N ALA A 40 -20.32 3.56 1.22
CA ALA A 40 -18.99 3.39 0.67
C ALA A 40 -18.86 2.07 -0.11
N ILE A 41 -19.34 0.96 0.44
CA ILE A 41 -19.29 -0.35 -0.24
C ILE A 41 -20.16 -0.35 -1.52
N ALA A 42 -21.30 0.34 -1.49
CA ALA A 42 -22.19 0.47 -2.63
C ALA A 42 -21.57 1.36 -3.72
N HIS A 43 -21.05 2.54 -3.35
CA HIS A 43 -20.36 3.44 -4.28
C HIS A 43 -19.11 2.81 -4.91
N ALA A 44 -18.40 1.99 -4.15
CA ALA A 44 -17.23 1.25 -4.63
C ALA A 44 -17.60 0.07 -5.55
N GLY A 45 -18.87 -0.32 -5.66
CA GLY A 45 -19.28 -1.54 -6.37
C GLY A 45 -18.71 -2.81 -5.73
N LEU A 46 -18.46 -2.78 -4.41
CA LEU A 46 -17.82 -3.87 -3.66
C LEU A 46 -18.83 -4.76 -2.93
N ASP A 47 -20.13 -4.50 -3.09
CA ASP A 47 -21.21 -5.17 -2.39
C ASP A 47 -21.61 -6.52 -3.01
N TYR A 48 -20.63 -7.26 -3.55
CA TYR A 48 -20.82 -8.62 -4.06
C TYR A 48 -20.40 -9.65 -3.02
N GLU A 49 -21.06 -10.82 -3.04
CA GLU A 49 -20.66 -11.94 -2.19
C GLU A 49 -19.70 -12.86 -2.95
N VAL A 50 -18.76 -13.44 -2.20
CA VAL A 50 -17.84 -14.46 -2.71
C VAL A 50 -18.15 -15.79 -2.04
N GLU A 51 -18.18 -16.86 -2.81
CA GLU A 51 -18.36 -18.22 -2.31
C GLU A 51 -17.28 -19.18 -2.80
N LYS A 52 -17.12 -20.31 -2.08
CA LYS A 52 -16.24 -21.41 -2.51
C LYS A 52 -17.06 -22.42 -3.31
N ARG A 53 -16.66 -22.67 -4.56
CA ARG A 53 -17.21 -23.75 -5.40
C ARG A 53 -16.19 -24.85 -5.60
N LYS A 54 -16.66 -26.10 -5.72
CA LYS A 54 -15.80 -27.25 -6.03
C LYS A 54 -15.19 -27.10 -7.43
N ILE A 55 -13.94 -27.52 -7.58
CA ILE A 55 -13.25 -27.58 -8.87
C ILE A 55 -13.37 -28.98 -9.45
N PHE A 56 -13.59 -29.06 -10.76
CA PHE A 56 -13.64 -30.32 -11.50
C PHE A 56 -12.65 -30.29 -12.66
N THR A 57 -12.05 -31.43 -12.96
CA THR A 57 -11.26 -31.66 -14.18
C THR A 57 -11.95 -32.68 -15.07
N THR A 58 -11.60 -32.71 -16.35
CA THR A 58 -12.13 -33.67 -17.33
C THR A 58 -11.48 -35.04 -17.13
N SER A 59 -12.30 -36.09 -17.08
CA SER A 59 -11.81 -37.47 -17.15
C SER A 59 -11.35 -37.80 -18.57
N SER A 60 -10.32 -38.65 -18.69
CA SER A 60 -9.82 -39.15 -19.99
C SER A 60 -10.78 -40.14 -20.67
N ALA A 61 -11.80 -40.63 -19.95
CA ALA A 61 -12.78 -41.58 -20.46
C ALA A 61 -14.01 -40.84 -21.01
N GLU A 62 -14.22 -40.93 -22.32
CA GLU A 62 -15.47 -40.49 -22.97
C GLU A 62 -16.57 -41.52 -22.71
N ILE A 63 -17.69 -41.08 -22.13
CA ILE A 63 -18.89 -41.91 -22.02
C ILE A 63 -19.83 -41.50 -23.16
N ILE A 64 -20.08 -42.40 -24.11
CA ILE A 64 -21.05 -42.17 -25.19
C ILE A 64 -22.40 -42.76 -24.78
N LEU A 65 -23.41 -41.91 -24.60
CA LEU A 65 -24.80 -42.31 -24.37
C LEU A 65 -25.67 -41.64 -25.46
N ASP A 66 -26.48 -42.40 -26.18
CA ASP A 66 -27.42 -41.89 -27.21
C ASP A 66 -26.82 -40.87 -28.21
N LYS A 67 -25.60 -41.14 -28.71
CA LYS A 67 -24.83 -40.27 -29.63
C LYS A 67 -24.43 -38.91 -29.04
N GLN A 68 -24.49 -38.73 -27.72
CA GLN A 68 -23.91 -37.59 -27.01
C GLN A 68 -22.69 -38.05 -26.21
N THR A 69 -21.57 -37.34 -26.38
CA THR A 69 -20.37 -37.54 -25.56
C THR A 69 -20.57 -36.82 -24.22
N ILE A 70 -20.69 -37.59 -23.14
CA ILE A 70 -20.72 -37.07 -21.77
C ILE A 70 -19.28 -37.12 -21.23
N LEU A 71 -18.70 -35.93 -21.02
CA LEU A 71 -17.43 -35.80 -20.33
C LEU A 71 -17.66 -36.04 -18.83
N SER A 72 -17.15 -37.16 -18.31
CA SER A 72 -17.14 -37.42 -16.88
C SER A 72 -16.25 -36.40 -16.16
N LYS A 73 -16.74 -35.83 -15.06
CA LYS A 73 -16.03 -34.81 -14.27
C LYS A 73 -15.44 -35.46 -13.02
N ILE A 74 -14.15 -35.23 -12.79
CA ILE A 74 -13.44 -35.67 -11.57
C ILE A 74 -13.32 -34.45 -10.65
N GLU A 75 -13.90 -34.53 -9.45
CA GLU A 75 -13.72 -33.49 -8.42
C GLU A 75 -12.24 -33.42 -8.00
N VAL A 76 -11.68 -32.22 -7.92
CA VAL A 76 -10.33 -31.98 -7.41
C VAL A 76 -10.41 -31.81 -5.89
N PRO A 77 -10.00 -32.80 -5.08
CA PRO A 77 -10.20 -32.75 -3.64
C PRO A 77 -9.34 -31.67 -2.99
N ASN A 78 -9.87 -31.04 -1.94
CA ASN A 78 -9.21 -29.99 -1.13
C ASN A 78 -8.91 -28.66 -1.83
N TYR A 79 -9.32 -28.48 -3.09
CA TYR A 79 -9.20 -27.22 -3.82
C TYR A 79 -10.56 -26.69 -4.23
N TYR A 80 -10.73 -25.38 -4.10
CA TYR A 80 -11.98 -24.69 -4.35
C TYR A 80 -11.70 -23.46 -5.20
N SER A 81 -12.63 -23.14 -6.08
CA SER A 81 -12.62 -21.86 -6.79
C SER A 81 -13.37 -20.85 -5.93
N THR A 82 -12.80 -19.66 -5.74
CA THR A 82 -13.54 -18.51 -5.21
C THR A 82 -14.25 -17.82 -6.37
N VAL A 83 -15.55 -17.58 -6.19
CA VAL A 83 -16.43 -17.10 -7.26
C VAL A 83 -17.34 -16.01 -6.71
N ARG A 84 -17.54 -14.94 -7.50
CA ARG A 84 -18.55 -13.93 -7.18
C ARG A 84 -19.95 -14.47 -7.49
N THR A 85 -20.89 -14.30 -6.58
CA THR A 85 -22.26 -14.82 -6.74
C THR A 85 -23.11 -13.98 -7.70
N ASP A 86 -22.72 -12.73 -7.96
CA ASP A 86 -23.47 -11.80 -8.81
C ASP A 86 -23.26 -12.02 -10.31
N ASN A 87 -22.11 -12.54 -10.72
CA ASN A 87 -21.74 -12.70 -12.13
C ASN A 87 -20.96 -13.98 -12.46
N ASP A 88 -20.84 -14.91 -11.51
CA ASP A 88 -20.09 -16.16 -11.65
C ASP A 88 -18.60 -15.98 -12.02
N ALA A 89 -18.03 -14.79 -11.83
CA ALA A 89 -16.63 -14.54 -12.13
C ALA A 89 -15.74 -15.33 -11.16
N VAL A 90 -14.94 -16.23 -11.73
CA VAL A 90 -13.89 -16.94 -11.01
C VAL A 90 -12.75 -15.98 -10.66
N LEU A 91 -12.48 -15.86 -9.36
CA LEU A 91 -11.49 -14.96 -8.77
C LEU A 91 -10.14 -15.66 -8.56
N GLY A 92 -10.16 -16.92 -8.13
CA GLY A 92 -8.94 -17.69 -7.93
C GLY A 92 -9.20 -19.12 -7.45
N VAL A 93 -8.11 -19.82 -7.09
CA VAL A 93 -8.14 -21.18 -6.57
C VAL A 93 -7.50 -21.19 -5.19
N VAL A 94 -8.22 -21.71 -4.20
CA VAL A 94 -7.82 -21.72 -2.80
C VAL A 94 -7.87 -23.13 -2.21
N GLY A 95 -7.08 -23.35 -1.16
CA GLY A 95 -7.10 -24.61 -0.41
C GLY A 95 -8.28 -24.72 0.54
N LYS A 96 -8.54 -25.93 1.05
CA LYS A 96 -9.63 -26.25 1.99
C LYS A 96 -9.74 -25.32 3.21
N ASP A 97 -8.59 -24.90 3.75
CA ASP A 97 -8.52 -24.14 5.00
C ASP A 97 -8.80 -22.64 4.79
N TYR A 98 -8.80 -22.18 3.54
CA TYR A 98 -9.08 -20.78 3.20
C TYR A 98 -10.52 -20.42 3.57
N GLN A 99 -10.68 -19.35 4.34
CA GLN A 99 -11.97 -18.80 4.71
C GLN A 99 -12.20 -17.45 4.05
N ILE A 100 -13.33 -17.34 3.36
CA ILE A 100 -13.75 -16.09 2.75
C ILE A 100 -14.18 -15.15 3.87
N VAL A 101 -13.59 -13.96 3.87
CA VAL A 101 -14.06 -12.82 4.65
C VAL A 101 -14.73 -11.89 3.64
N GLN A 102 -16.02 -11.64 3.80
CA GLN A 102 -16.78 -10.84 2.84
C GLN A 102 -16.29 -9.39 2.87
N ASN A 103 -16.47 -8.69 1.75
CA ASN A 103 -16.15 -7.26 1.68
C ASN A 103 -16.90 -6.49 2.78
N ARG A 104 -18.18 -6.81 3.02
CA ARG A 104 -18.99 -6.25 4.12
C ARG A 104 -18.35 -6.43 5.49
N ASP A 105 -17.79 -7.61 5.78
CA ASP A 105 -17.10 -7.88 7.05
C ASP A 105 -15.86 -6.98 7.18
N ALA A 106 -15.13 -6.73 6.09
CA ALA A 106 -13.96 -5.86 6.07
C ALA A 106 -14.31 -4.37 6.25
N PHE A 107 -15.44 -3.90 5.72
CA PHE A 107 -15.96 -2.55 5.96
C PHE A 107 -16.47 -2.39 7.39
N SER A 108 -17.25 -3.34 7.91
CA SER A 108 -17.74 -3.30 9.29
C SER A 108 -16.60 -3.27 10.32
N PHE A 109 -15.47 -3.92 10.00
CA PHE A 109 -14.26 -3.82 10.80
C PHE A 109 -13.74 -2.38 10.91
N PHE A 110 -13.76 -1.58 9.85
CA PHE A 110 -13.37 -0.17 9.95
C PHE A 110 -14.27 0.59 10.91
N ASP A 111 -15.59 0.40 10.81
CA ASP A 111 -16.55 1.11 11.66
C ASP A 111 -16.27 0.86 13.15
N SER A 112 -15.88 -0.36 13.51
CA SER A 112 -15.57 -0.71 14.90
C SER A 112 -14.26 -0.09 15.38
N ILE A 113 -13.23 -0.02 14.53
CA ILE A 113 -11.91 0.55 14.87
C ILE A 113 -12.03 1.98 15.41
N VAL A 114 -12.87 2.82 14.81
CA VAL A 114 -12.89 4.28 15.06
C VAL A 114 -14.11 4.74 15.86
N GLY A 115 -14.91 3.81 16.39
CA GLY A 115 -15.99 4.13 17.33
C GLY A 115 -17.19 4.83 16.70
N GLY A 116 -17.47 4.58 15.42
CA GLY A 116 -18.69 5.03 14.73
C GLY A 116 -18.70 6.48 14.22
N ASP A 117 -18.16 7.46 14.95
CA ASP A 117 -18.36 8.89 14.66
C ASP A 117 -17.19 9.62 13.96
N GLY A 118 -16.14 8.91 13.54
CA GLY A 118 -14.87 9.55 13.13
C GLY A 118 -14.20 9.05 11.84
N ILE A 119 -14.75 8.06 11.13
CA ILE A 119 -14.15 7.61 9.86
C ILE A 119 -14.67 8.44 8.71
N LEU A 120 -13.72 9.00 7.98
CA LEU A 120 -13.94 9.67 6.74
C LEU A 120 -13.45 8.73 5.62
N TYR A 121 -14.34 7.86 5.11
CA TYR A 121 -14.01 6.95 4.02
C TYR A 121 -13.58 7.76 2.78
N GLU A 122 -12.30 7.67 2.43
CA GLU A 122 -11.69 8.52 1.41
C GLU A 122 -11.72 7.85 0.04
N THR A 123 -11.43 6.55 -0.02
CA THR A 123 -11.40 5.81 -1.28
C THR A 123 -11.65 4.33 -1.02
N ALA A 124 -12.38 3.66 -1.91
CA ALA A 124 -12.35 2.20 -1.97
C ALA A 124 -12.53 1.72 -3.41
N GLY A 125 -12.01 0.53 -3.70
CA GLY A 125 -12.18 -0.08 -5.01
C GLY A 125 -11.73 -1.52 -5.09
N ALA A 126 -11.96 -2.11 -6.26
CA ALA A 126 -11.55 -3.46 -6.62
C ALA A 126 -10.54 -3.43 -7.77
N LEU A 127 -9.61 -4.38 -7.74
CA LEU A 127 -8.68 -4.66 -8.83
C LEU A 127 -9.07 -5.95 -9.58
N GLY A 128 -8.71 -6.03 -10.85
CA GLY A 128 -8.95 -7.19 -11.70
C GLY A 128 -10.44 -7.49 -11.91
N LYS A 129 -10.87 -8.71 -11.58
CA LYS A 129 -12.28 -9.17 -11.59
C LYS A 129 -13.01 -8.92 -10.26
N GLY A 130 -12.35 -8.29 -9.29
CA GLY A 130 -12.85 -8.15 -7.91
C GLY A 130 -12.20 -9.13 -6.94
N GLU A 131 -11.11 -9.77 -7.33
CA GLU A 131 -10.35 -10.68 -6.48
C GLU A 131 -9.53 -9.94 -5.42
N ARG A 132 -9.23 -8.65 -5.61
CA ARG A 132 -8.53 -7.82 -4.63
C ARG A 132 -9.30 -6.54 -4.42
N ILE A 133 -9.47 -6.15 -3.16
CA ILE A 133 -10.08 -4.87 -2.81
C ILE A 133 -9.13 -4.05 -1.95
N PHE A 134 -9.33 -2.74 -1.97
CA PHE A 134 -8.65 -1.81 -1.08
C PHE A 134 -9.62 -0.75 -0.57
N ILE A 135 -9.34 -0.27 0.64
CA ILE A 135 -10.14 0.73 1.35
C ILE A 135 -9.16 1.67 2.05
N THR A 136 -9.41 2.97 1.95
CA THR A 136 -8.73 3.99 2.74
C THR A 136 -9.74 4.80 3.54
N ALA A 137 -9.44 4.98 4.81
CA ALA A 137 -10.18 5.83 5.73
C ALA A 137 -9.24 6.90 6.27
N LYS A 138 -9.63 8.17 6.16
CA LYS A 138 -8.93 9.27 6.78
C LYS A 138 -9.29 9.32 8.26
N LEU A 139 -8.28 9.41 9.11
CA LEU A 139 -8.40 9.59 10.55
C LEU A 139 -8.46 11.10 10.88
N PRO A 140 -9.09 11.48 12.01
CA PRO A 140 -9.11 12.86 12.46
C PRO A 140 -7.70 13.35 12.83
N ASP A 141 -7.55 14.68 12.88
CA ASP A 141 -6.30 15.39 13.17
C ASP A 141 -5.17 15.15 12.15
N TYR A 142 -4.04 15.82 12.39
CA TYR A 142 -2.86 15.81 11.54
C TYR A 142 -1.62 15.53 12.37
N ILE A 143 -0.61 14.91 11.76
CA ILE A 143 0.77 15.01 12.24
C ILE A 143 1.30 16.37 11.73
N ARG A 144 1.73 17.24 12.64
CA ARG A 144 2.19 18.59 12.29
C ARG A 144 3.70 18.70 12.34
N VAL A 145 4.32 19.06 11.22
CA VAL A 145 5.76 19.31 11.13
C VAL A 145 5.99 20.80 10.97
N GLY A 146 6.75 21.42 11.87
CA GLY A 146 6.84 22.87 11.94
C GLY A 146 5.46 23.51 12.20
N ASN A 147 5.15 24.60 11.52
CA ASN A 147 3.88 25.31 11.70
C ASN A 147 2.78 24.79 10.75
N ASP A 148 3.12 24.67 9.46
CA ASP A 148 2.13 24.52 8.37
C ASP A 148 2.34 23.27 7.49
N ASP A 149 3.35 22.44 7.77
CA ASP A 149 3.58 21.21 7.01
C ASP A 149 2.78 20.05 7.62
N LEU A 150 1.62 19.79 7.03
CA LEU A 150 0.63 18.86 7.55
C LEU A 150 0.73 17.49 6.87
N ILE A 151 0.66 16.46 7.69
CA ILE A 151 0.62 15.07 7.28
C ILE A 151 -0.73 14.49 7.74
N GLU A 152 -1.52 14.05 6.75
CA GLU A 152 -2.78 13.37 6.98
C GLU A 152 -2.54 11.93 7.41
N LYS A 153 -3.44 11.45 8.26
CA LYS A 153 -3.40 10.11 8.82
C LYS A 153 -4.43 9.25 8.11
N TYR A 154 -3.99 8.17 7.47
CA TYR A 154 -4.90 7.20 6.85
C TYR A 154 -4.76 5.83 7.50
N LEU A 155 -5.87 5.10 7.50
CA LEU A 155 -5.89 3.66 7.61
C LEU A 155 -6.13 3.08 6.23
N PHE A 156 -5.26 2.18 5.82
CA PHE A 156 -5.36 1.42 4.58
C PHE A 156 -5.72 -0.03 4.92
N LEU A 157 -6.64 -0.61 4.17
CA LEU A 157 -6.92 -2.03 4.20
C LEU A 157 -6.89 -2.60 2.80
N THR A 158 -6.38 -3.82 2.68
CA THR A 158 -6.53 -4.62 1.48
C THR A 158 -6.78 -6.08 1.84
N THR A 159 -7.56 -6.77 1.02
CA THR A 159 -7.81 -8.21 1.13
C THR A 159 -7.91 -8.82 -0.26
N SER A 160 -7.65 -10.13 -0.34
CA SER A 160 -7.63 -10.88 -1.58
C SER A 160 -8.48 -12.15 -1.47
N HIS A 161 -9.38 -12.35 -2.42
CA HIS A 161 -10.24 -13.52 -2.60
C HIS A 161 -9.59 -14.63 -3.43
N ASP A 162 -8.46 -14.37 -4.11
CA ASP A 162 -7.73 -15.35 -4.94
C ASP A 162 -6.77 -16.25 -4.14
N GLY A 163 -6.63 -16.01 -2.83
CA GLY A 163 -5.68 -16.73 -1.96
C GLY A 163 -4.24 -16.24 -2.03
N SER A 164 -3.94 -15.20 -2.82
CA SER A 164 -2.58 -14.67 -2.97
C SER A 164 -2.10 -13.84 -1.78
N GLY A 165 -3.02 -13.30 -0.97
CA GLY A 165 -2.73 -12.38 0.12
C GLY A 165 -3.50 -12.65 1.42
N SER A 166 -3.08 -11.92 2.45
CA SER A 166 -3.79 -11.81 3.73
C SER A 166 -4.64 -10.56 3.77
N ILE A 167 -5.64 -10.52 4.64
CA ILE A 167 -6.26 -9.26 5.04
C ILE A 167 -5.19 -8.44 5.75
N THR A 168 -4.90 -7.27 5.21
CA THR A 168 -3.81 -6.40 5.66
C THR A 168 -4.40 -5.05 6.00
N ALA A 169 -4.27 -4.63 7.25
CA ALA A 169 -4.61 -3.28 7.69
C ALA A 169 -3.31 -2.54 8.06
N ALA A 170 -3.15 -1.31 7.61
CA ALA A 170 -1.95 -0.52 7.84
C ALA A 170 -2.27 0.95 8.13
N PHE A 171 -1.50 1.56 9.03
CA PHE A 171 -1.46 3.01 9.19
C PHE A 171 -0.54 3.60 8.11
N THR A 172 -1.05 4.60 7.38
CA THR A 172 -0.39 5.21 6.24
C THR A 172 -0.47 6.74 6.33
N PRO A 173 0.60 7.41 6.78
CA PRO A 173 0.66 8.86 6.79
C PRO A 173 0.97 9.40 5.38
N ILE A 174 0.23 10.44 4.97
CA ILE A 174 0.38 11.10 3.68
C ILE A 174 0.67 12.59 3.89
N ARG A 175 1.83 13.06 3.43
CA ARG A 175 2.18 14.49 3.50
C ARG A 175 1.40 15.27 2.44
N ILE A 176 0.59 16.24 2.84
CA ILE A 176 -0.39 16.89 1.95
C ILE A 176 0.27 17.58 0.77
N VAL A 177 1.31 18.38 1.03
CA VAL A 177 1.89 19.27 0.01
C VAL A 177 2.58 18.53 -1.14
N CYS A 178 3.00 17.28 -0.93
CA CYS A 178 3.67 16.45 -1.94
C CYS A 178 2.98 15.11 -2.20
N ASN A 179 1.87 14.83 -1.50
CA ASN A 179 1.15 13.55 -1.51
C ASN A 179 2.03 12.31 -1.22
N ASN A 180 3.12 12.49 -0.46
CA ASN A 180 4.07 11.41 -0.18
C ASN A 180 3.50 10.42 0.83
N THR A 181 3.55 9.13 0.49
CA THR A 181 3.34 8.06 1.45
C THR A 181 4.55 7.91 2.36
N LEU A 182 4.45 8.35 3.62
CA LEU A 182 5.55 8.35 4.61
C LEU A 182 5.58 7.07 5.46
N ASN A 183 5.38 5.91 4.82
CA ASN A 183 5.37 4.63 5.52
C ASN A 183 6.76 4.27 6.05
N ALA A 184 6.88 4.24 7.38
CA ALA A 184 8.04 3.73 8.09
C ALA A 184 7.60 2.96 9.35
N ALA A 185 8.19 1.79 9.56
CA ALA A 185 8.16 1.07 10.82
C ALA A 185 9.12 1.74 11.81
N MET A 186 8.69 1.83 13.07
CA MET A 186 9.44 2.48 14.15
C MET A 186 9.57 1.55 15.36
N ASN A 187 10.76 1.45 15.95
CA ASN A 187 10.99 0.80 17.25
C ASN A 187 10.41 -0.63 17.37
N ASN A 188 10.63 -1.49 16.37
CA ASN A 188 10.05 -2.85 16.28
C ASN A 188 8.51 -2.93 16.25
N LYS A 189 7.81 -1.80 16.13
CA LYS A 189 6.36 -1.75 15.94
C LYS A 189 6.08 -1.70 14.44
N THR A 190 5.32 -2.68 13.97
CA THR A 190 4.82 -2.65 12.59
C THR A 190 3.62 -1.71 12.53
N ASN A 191 3.61 -0.80 11.57
CA ASN A 191 2.42 -0.02 11.22
C ASN A 191 1.34 -0.87 10.52
N THR A 192 1.58 -2.16 10.36
CA THR A 192 0.80 -3.09 9.55
C THR A 192 0.43 -4.33 10.38
N VAL A 193 -0.83 -4.75 10.29
CA VAL A 193 -1.38 -5.99 10.83
C VAL A 193 -1.82 -6.87 9.67
N ARG A 194 -1.39 -8.14 9.69
CA ARG A 194 -1.74 -9.14 8.68
C ARG A 194 -2.50 -10.31 9.30
N ILE A 195 -3.66 -10.61 8.72
CA ILE A 195 -4.59 -11.65 9.18
C ILE A 195 -4.78 -12.64 8.03
N ARG A 196 -4.35 -13.89 8.25
CA ARG A 196 -4.55 -14.96 7.28
C ARG A 196 -6.04 -15.31 7.18
N HIS A 197 -6.47 -15.73 6.00
CA HIS A 197 -7.82 -16.22 5.72
C HIS A 197 -8.07 -17.62 6.32
N THR A 198 -8.07 -17.72 7.65
CA THR A 198 -8.32 -18.95 8.42
C THR A 198 -9.66 -18.86 9.17
N SER A 199 -10.10 -19.94 9.81
CA SER A 199 -11.37 -20.01 10.59
C SER A 199 -11.54 -18.90 11.62
N ASN A 200 -10.45 -18.41 12.19
CA ASN A 200 -10.44 -17.31 13.16
C ASN A 200 -10.25 -15.91 12.54
N ALA A 201 -10.27 -15.76 11.21
CA ALA A 201 -9.98 -14.48 10.55
C ALA A 201 -10.91 -13.35 11.03
N LYS A 202 -12.22 -13.62 11.14
CA LYS A 202 -13.22 -12.64 11.64
C LYS A 202 -12.93 -12.19 13.07
N GLN A 203 -12.70 -13.13 13.98
CA GLN A 203 -12.36 -12.82 15.38
C GLN A 203 -11.02 -12.05 15.47
N ARG A 204 -10.04 -12.40 14.64
CA ARG A 204 -8.75 -11.67 14.59
C ARG A 204 -8.89 -10.27 14.02
N LEU A 205 -9.84 -10.06 13.11
CA LEU A 205 -10.22 -8.72 12.64
C LEU A 205 -10.84 -7.92 13.76
N GLU A 206 -11.80 -8.47 14.50
CA GLU A 206 -12.41 -7.79 15.66
C GLU A 206 -11.36 -7.39 16.72
N GLN A 207 -10.29 -8.18 16.89
CA GLN A 207 -9.19 -7.85 17.81
C GLN A 207 -8.22 -6.78 17.29
N ALA A 208 -8.40 -6.29 16.07
CA ALA A 208 -7.53 -5.31 15.45
C ALA A 208 -7.88 -3.84 15.80
N HIS A 209 -8.70 -3.58 16.83
CA HIS A 209 -8.68 -2.30 17.57
C HIS A 209 -7.27 -1.91 18.07
N LYS A 210 -6.36 -2.90 18.20
CA LYS A 210 -4.92 -2.67 18.41
C LYS A 210 -4.29 -1.78 17.33
N VAL A 211 -4.84 -1.76 16.11
CA VAL A 211 -4.38 -0.91 15.01
C VAL A 211 -4.55 0.57 15.35
N MET A 212 -5.64 1.00 16.03
CA MET A 212 -5.77 2.40 16.48
C MET A 212 -4.75 2.79 17.52
N GLY A 213 -4.56 1.95 18.55
CA GLY A 213 -3.55 2.20 19.57
C GLY A 213 -2.15 2.31 18.97
N ILE A 214 -1.90 1.56 17.89
CA ILE A 214 -0.69 1.68 17.07
C ILE A 214 -0.69 3.03 16.32
N SER A 215 -1.77 3.41 15.64
CA SER A 215 -1.88 4.66 14.89
C SER A 215 -1.64 5.90 15.74
N ASP A 216 -2.23 6.01 16.94
CA ASP A 216 -2.05 7.17 17.81
C ASP A 216 -0.60 7.25 18.32
N THR A 217 -0.06 6.11 18.76
CA THR A 217 1.32 6.03 19.23
C THR A 217 2.31 6.36 18.12
N LEU A 218 2.12 5.80 16.92
CA LEU A 218 2.98 6.05 15.77
C LEU A 218 2.86 7.50 15.30
N SER A 219 1.66 8.09 15.33
CA SER A 219 1.45 9.49 14.93
C SER A 219 2.24 10.43 15.83
N ALA A 220 2.14 10.28 17.15
CA ALA A 220 2.89 11.10 18.10
C ALA A 220 4.41 10.90 17.97
N GLN A 221 4.86 9.67 17.73
CA GLN A 221 6.28 9.38 17.50
C GLN A 221 6.80 10.01 16.21
N MET A 222 6.04 9.89 15.10
CA MET A 222 6.39 10.51 13.82
C MET A 222 6.44 12.01 13.94
N GLU A 223 5.46 12.63 14.60
CA GLU A 223 5.46 14.08 14.83
C GLU A 223 6.73 14.53 15.55
N SER A 224 7.09 13.85 16.63
CA SER A 224 8.31 14.15 17.39
C SER A 224 9.58 13.98 16.55
N ILE A 225 9.71 12.86 15.84
CA ILE A 225 10.88 12.56 15.00
C ILE A 225 11.00 13.58 13.86
N PHE A 226 9.91 13.85 13.14
CA PHE A 226 9.95 14.78 12.01
C PHE A 226 10.25 16.21 12.45
N ASN A 227 9.64 16.70 13.54
CA ASN A 227 9.98 18.00 14.11
C ASN A 227 11.41 18.09 14.65
N HIS A 228 11.99 16.96 15.07
CA HIS A 228 13.40 16.92 15.41
C HIS A 228 14.26 17.01 14.14
N TRP A 229 13.94 16.24 13.10
CA TRP A 229 14.68 16.20 11.84
C TRP A 229 14.66 17.51 11.07
N THR A 230 13.63 18.34 11.20
CA THR A 230 13.62 19.70 10.60
C THR A 230 14.70 20.62 11.18
N LYS A 231 15.21 20.32 12.38
CA LYS A 231 16.23 21.14 13.07
C LYS A 231 17.66 20.69 12.75
N ILE A 232 17.83 19.52 12.13
CA ILE A 232 19.14 18.94 11.85
C ILE A 232 19.51 19.24 10.40
N ARG A 233 20.64 19.92 10.23
CA ARG A 233 21.14 20.29 8.91
C ARG A 233 21.89 19.14 8.25
N ILE A 234 21.71 19.03 6.94
CA ILE A 234 22.37 18.07 6.08
C ILE A 234 22.79 18.80 4.80
N THR A 235 24.01 18.55 4.34
CA THR A 235 24.57 19.15 3.12
C THR A 235 24.12 18.38 1.88
N ASP A 236 24.14 19.02 0.72
CA ASP A 236 23.72 18.41 -0.55
C ASP A 236 24.51 17.13 -0.86
N ASN A 237 25.82 17.12 -0.57
CA ASN A 237 26.67 15.94 -0.71
C ASN A 237 26.23 14.79 0.20
N GLU A 238 25.83 15.08 1.43
CA GLU A 238 25.33 14.08 2.37
C GLU A 238 23.94 13.57 1.98
N VAL A 239 23.08 14.44 1.44
CA VAL A 239 21.79 14.03 0.87
C VAL A 239 22.00 13.04 -0.26
N LYS A 240 22.92 13.32 -1.20
CA LYS A 240 23.22 12.40 -2.31
C LYS A 240 23.72 11.06 -1.80
N LYS A 241 24.63 11.05 -0.82
CA LYS A 241 25.12 9.81 -0.19
C LYS A 241 24.00 9.03 0.50
N LEU A 242 23.14 9.69 1.27
CA LEU A 242 22.02 9.06 1.95
C LEU A 242 21.06 8.41 0.94
N ILE A 243 20.73 9.12 -0.15
CA ILE A 243 19.90 8.59 -1.24
C ILE A 243 20.56 7.36 -1.87
N GLN A 244 21.86 7.43 -2.18
CA GLN A 244 22.62 6.32 -2.75
C GLN A 244 22.56 5.10 -1.84
N SER A 245 22.84 5.26 -0.54
CA SER A 245 22.78 4.21 0.48
C SER A 245 21.38 3.62 0.65
N ALA A 246 20.34 4.45 0.64
CA ALA A 246 18.97 4.00 0.80
C ALA A 246 18.48 3.16 -0.39
N LEU A 247 18.96 3.47 -1.60
CA LEU A 247 18.54 2.86 -2.85
C LEU A 247 19.26 1.55 -3.20
N VAL A 248 20.33 1.20 -2.46
CA VAL A 248 21.22 0.06 -2.77
C VAL A 248 20.46 -1.25 -3.00
N PRO A 249 20.45 -1.81 -4.22
CA PRO A 249 19.61 -2.95 -4.56
C PRO A 249 20.05 -4.26 -3.87
N SER A 250 21.35 -4.44 -3.66
CA SER A 250 21.97 -5.67 -3.15
C SER A 250 23.24 -5.38 -2.35
N LYS A 251 23.73 -6.37 -1.59
CA LYS A 251 25.00 -6.28 -0.87
C LYS A 251 26.23 -6.11 -1.79
N GLU A 252 26.14 -6.61 -3.02
CA GLU A 252 27.22 -6.45 -4.01
C GLU A 252 27.36 -4.98 -4.41
N VAL A 253 26.24 -4.30 -4.70
CA VAL A 253 26.26 -2.87 -5.01
C VAL A 253 26.72 -2.05 -3.82
N LEU A 254 26.34 -2.44 -2.59
CA LEU A 254 26.88 -1.82 -1.38
C LEU A 254 28.42 -1.89 -1.38
N LYS A 255 28.97 -3.08 -1.59
CA LYS A 255 30.42 -3.32 -1.60
C LYS A 255 31.13 -2.52 -2.69
N THR A 256 30.56 -2.44 -3.88
CA THR A 256 31.11 -1.62 -4.98
C THR A 256 31.22 -0.13 -4.59
N ILE A 257 30.20 0.41 -3.91
CA ILE A 257 30.23 1.79 -3.40
C ILE A 257 31.32 1.95 -2.33
N GLN A 258 31.44 0.99 -1.40
CA GLN A 258 32.45 1.00 -0.34
C GLN A 258 33.88 0.92 -0.87
N GLU A 259 34.10 0.18 -1.96
CA GLU A 259 35.39 0.06 -2.64
C GLU A 259 35.71 1.26 -3.54
N GLY A 260 34.82 2.25 -3.65
CA GLY A 260 35.01 3.45 -4.47
C GLY A 260 34.94 3.18 -5.98
N LYS A 261 34.36 2.05 -6.40
CA LYS A 261 34.28 1.62 -7.80
C LYS A 261 32.99 2.10 -8.46
N GLU A 262 32.75 3.41 -8.42
CA GLU A 262 31.50 3.99 -8.93
C GLU A 262 31.28 3.74 -10.42
N ASP A 263 32.36 3.58 -11.21
CA ASP A 263 32.31 3.25 -12.64
C ASP A 263 31.72 1.86 -12.94
N GLU A 264 31.69 0.96 -11.95
CA GLU A 264 31.09 -0.39 -12.08
C GLU A 264 29.58 -0.38 -11.76
N LEU A 265 29.02 0.75 -11.31
CA LEU A 265 27.60 0.86 -10.98
C LEU A 265 26.74 0.84 -12.25
N SER A 266 25.63 0.12 -12.21
CA SER A 266 24.70 0.09 -13.33
C SER A 266 24.12 1.47 -13.62
N THR A 267 23.99 1.84 -14.89
CA THR A 267 23.36 3.11 -15.30
C THR A 267 21.95 3.27 -14.74
N CYS A 268 21.19 2.18 -14.60
CA CYS A 268 19.86 2.18 -14.00
C CYS A 268 19.89 2.67 -12.54
N PHE A 269 20.85 2.19 -11.75
CA PHE A 269 21.02 2.62 -10.36
C PHE A 269 21.45 4.09 -10.28
N THR A 270 22.45 4.49 -11.06
CA THR A 270 22.94 5.87 -11.09
C THR A 270 21.83 6.85 -11.47
N ASN A 271 21.06 6.55 -12.53
CA ASN A 271 19.92 7.37 -12.94
C ASN A 271 18.85 7.49 -11.86
N MET A 272 18.61 6.41 -11.09
CA MET A 272 17.65 6.42 -9.99
C MET A 272 18.11 7.32 -8.84
N VAL A 273 19.40 7.27 -8.49
CA VAL A 273 20.01 8.13 -7.47
C VAL A 273 19.95 9.59 -7.91
N ASP A 274 20.36 9.87 -9.15
CA ASP A 274 20.39 11.24 -9.67
C ASP A 274 18.97 11.82 -9.80
N SER A 275 17.98 11.04 -10.24
CA SER A 275 16.58 11.50 -10.32
C SER A 275 16.00 11.81 -8.94
N ALA A 276 16.29 10.97 -7.93
CA ALA A 276 15.85 11.23 -6.56
C ALA A 276 16.54 12.45 -5.95
N PHE A 277 17.82 12.65 -6.27
CA PHE A 277 18.60 13.80 -5.84
C PHE A 277 18.11 15.10 -6.53
N GLU A 278 17.83 15.06 -7.83
CA GLU A 278 17.26 16.18 -8.57
C GLU A 278 15.92 16.61 -7.98
N TYR A 279 15.04 15.66 -7.65
CA TYR A 279 13.79 15.94 -6.94
C TYR A 279 14.04 16.63 -5.58
N ALA A 280 15.04 16.16 -4.82
CA ALA A 280 15.42 16.77 -3.54
C ALA A 280 15.84 18.24 -3.67
N MET A 281 16.48 18.60 -4.79
CA MET A 281 17.10 19.92 -4.98
C MET A 281 16.19 20.91 -5.71
N SER A 282 15.17 20.44 -6.44
CA SER A 282 14.41 21.28 -7.37
C SER A 282 12.91 21.37 -7.07
N ASP A 283 12.32 20.35 -6.45
CA ASP A 283 10.87 20.32 -6.26
C ASP A 283 10.45 21.36 -5.19
N PRO A 284 9.42 22.21 -5.44
CA PRO A 284 8.99 23.24 -4.50
C PRO A 284 8.69 22.72 -3.09
N THR A 285 8.21 21.47 -2.97
CA THR A 285 7.87 20.86 -1.68
C THR A 285 9.11 20.45 -0.88
N GLN A 286 10.27 20.34 -1.53
CA GLN A 286 11.58 20.07 -0.93
C GLN A 286 12.36 21.34 -0.59
N LEU A 287 11.88 22.50 -1.07
CA LEU A 287 12.49 23.81 -0.84
C LEU A 287 11.81 24.61 0.28
N MET A 288 10.87 24.01 1.01
CA MET A 288 10.18 24.62 2.16
C MET A 288 11.11 24.72 3.37
N ASP A 289 10.77 25.57 4.34
CA ASP A 289 11.57 25.75 5.57
C ASP A 289 11.74 24.46 6.38
N THR A 290 10.74 23.58 6.35
CA THR A 290 10.78 22.27 7.03
C THR A 290 11.66 21.25 6.34
N THR A 291 11.90 21.39 5.02
CA THR A 291 12.59 20.37 4.20
C THR A 291 13.96 20.83 3.73
N LYS A 292 14.12 22.05 3.25
CA LYS A 292 15.34 22.55 2.62
C LYS A 292 16.56 22.43 3.53
N GLY A 293 17.52 21.60 3.12
CA GLY A 293 18.77 21.37 3.85
C GLY A 293 18.56 20.76 5.23
N THR A 294 17.50 19.95 5.41
CA THR A 294 17.20 19.25 6.65
C THR A 294 17.14 17.75 6.45
N VAL A 295 17.33 16.97 7.52
CA VAL A 295 17.15 15.51 7.49
C VAL A 295 15.72 15.13 7.10
N PHE A 296 14.73 15.94 7.50
CA PHE A 296 13.34 15.72 7.09
C PHE A 296 13.17 15.85 5.57
N GLY A 297 13.82 16.84 4.94
CA GLY A 297 13.87 16.96 3.48
C GLY A 297 14.56 15.78 2.80
N ALA A 298 15.67 15.29 3.36
CA ALA A 298 16.37 14.12 2.83
C ALA A 298 15.49 12.84 2.85
N TYR A 299 14.66 12.66 3.87
CA TYR A 299 13.68 11.57 3.90
C TYR A 299 12.53 11.79 2.90
N ASN A 300 12.03 13.03 2.80
CA ASN A 300 10.94 13.39 1.91
C ASN A 300 11.31 13.31 0.43
N SER A 301 12.58 13.52 0.08
CA SER A 301 13.03 13.39 -1.29
C SER A 301 12.90 11.96 -1.82
N LEU A 302 13.22 10.96 -0.99
CA LEU A 302 13.10 9.56 -1.41
C LEU A 302 11.65 9.09 -1.47
N THR A 303 10.85 9.45 -0.47
CA THR A 303 9.41 9.11 -0.48
C THR A 303 8.70 9.81 -1.64
N GLY A 304 9.04 11.07 -1.92
CA GLY A 304 8.51 11.83 -3.06
C GLY A 304 9.00 11.32 -4.41
N TYR A 305 10.25 10.90 -4.52
CA TYR A 305 10.74 10.24 -5.73
C TYR A 305 9.90 9.01 -6.09
N PHE A 306 9.65 8.11 -5.12
CA PHE A 306 8.84 6.92 -5.38
C PHE A 306 7.36 7.21 -5.64
N GLN A 307 6.84 8.32 -5.13
CA GLN A 307 5.45 8.71 -5.30
C GLN A 307 5.22 9.46 -6.63
N ASN A 308 6.11 10.39 -6.98
CA ASN A 308 5.85 11.45 -7.95
C ASN A 308 6.75 11.38 -9.20
N VAL A 309 7.94 10.78 -9.10
CA VAL A 309 8.94 10.80 -10.18
C VAL A 309 9.11 9.42 -10.82
N ARG A 310 9.14 8.36 -10.02
CA ARG A 310 9.36 7.00 -10.53
C ARG A 310 8.21 6.55 -11.42
N ASN A 311 8.55 6.07 -12.61
CA ASN A 311 7.61 5.43 -13.52
C ASN A 311 7.28 4.00 -13.06
N TYR A 312 5.99 3.66 -13.07
CA TYR A 312 5.48 2.31 -12.82
C TYR A 312 4.77 1.79 -14.07
N LYS A 313 4.75 0.46 -14.23
CA LYS A 313 4.06 -0.20 -15.37
C LYS A 313 2.57 0.14 -15.39
N ASP A 314 1.98 0.05 -14.22
CA ASP A 314 0.60 0.35 -13.91
C ASP A 314 0.53 0.72 -12.43
N GLU A 315 -0.65 1.05 -11.96
CA GLU A 315 -0.82 1.67 -10.65
C GLU A 315 -1.09 0.65 -9.55
N GLU A 316 -1.46 -0.57 -9.92
CA GLU A 316 -1.35 -1.69 -9.01
C GLU A 316 0.11 -1.95 -8.67
N ALA A 317 1.02 -1.87 -9.64
CA ALA A 317 2.46 -1.97 -9.40
C ALA A 317 2.96 -0.82 -8.49
N LYS A 318 2.43 0.40 -8.66
CA LYS A 318 2.73 1.54 -7.77
C LYS A 318 2.22 1.31 -6.34
N LEU A 319 0.94 0.97 -6.19
CA LEU A 319 0.31 0.64 -4.90
C LEU A 319 1.06 -0.48 -4.19
N THR A 320 1.39 -1.54 -4.92
CA THR A 320 2.13 -2.69 -4.41
C THR A 320 3.52 -2.27 -3.94
N SER A 321 4.20 -1.43 -4.72
CA SER A 321 5.53 -0.91 -4.40
C SER A 321 5.54 -0.08 -3.11
N LEU A 322 4.53 0.78 -2.91
CA LEU A 322 4.46 1.75 -1.80
C LEU A 322 3.86 1.15 -0.51
N LEU A 323 2.83 0.30 -0.62
CA LEU A 323 2.02 -0.14 0.53
C LEU A 323 2.09 -1.64 0.82
N MET A 324 2.46 -2.48 -0.16
CA MET A 324 2.30 -3.94 -0.06
C MET A 324 3.63 -4.71 0.02
N GLY A 325 4.65 -4.14 0.64
CA GLY A 325 5.95 -4.79 0.84
C GLY A 325 6.86 -4.74 -0.39
N GLY A 326 6.56 -3.90 -1.37
CA GLY A 326 7.37 -3.77 -2.58
C GLY A 326 8.60 -2.88 -2.40
N THR A 327 9.27 -2.59 -3.51
CA THR A 327 10.58 -1.93 -3.51
C THR A 327 10.54 -0.55 -2.85
N ALA A 328 9.56 0.30 -3.16
CA ALA A 328 9.53 1.64 -2.58
C ALA A 328 9.46 1.58 -1.05
N GLN A 329 8.59 0.75 -0.47
CA GLN A 329 8.48 0.59 0.98
C GLN A 329 9.79 0.13 1.63
N ILE A 330 10.51 -0.80 1.00
CA ILE A 330 11.81 -1.29 1.52
C ILE A 330 12.85 -0.17 1.49
N ARG A 331 12.92 0.61 0.39
CA ARG A 331 13.90 1.69 0.24
C ARG A 331 13.58 2.89 1.11
N THR A 332 12.31 3.26 1.27
CA THR A 332 11.91 4.33 2.20
C THR A 332 12.15 3.92 3.65
N GLN A 333 11.97 2.65 4.02
CA GLN A 333 12.37 2.16 5.34
C GLN A 333 13.88 2.29 5.55
N SER A 334 14.69 1.94 4.54
CA SER A 334 16.14 2.09 4.59
C SER A 334 16.53 3.56 4.82
N ALA A 335 15.93 4.49 4.06
CA ALA A 335 16.15 5.92 4.26
C ALA A 335 15.71 6.41 5.63
N PHE A 336 14.57 5.94 6.15
CA PHE A 336 14.13 6.31 7.49
C PHE A 336 15.16 5.92 8.56
N ASN A 337 15.70 4.69 8.46
CA ASN A 337 16.73 4.21 9.38
C ASN A 337 18.03 5.04 9.26
N LEU A 338 18.46 5.33 8.03
CA LEU A 338 19.64 6.18 7.78
C LEU A 338 19.45 7.61 8.31
N CYS A 339 18.26 8.18 8.17
CA CYS A 339 17.93 9.50 8.73
C CYS A 339 17.95 9.49 10.26
N LEU A 340 17.48 8.40 10.88
CA LEU A 340 17.54 8.22 12.34
C LEU A 340 18.99 8.12 12.84
N ASP A 341 19.84 7.36 12.14
CA ASP A 341 21.26 7.26 12.44
C ASP A 341 21.98 8.60 12.21
N PHE A 342 21.68 9.31 11.12
CA PHE A 342 22.25 10.63 10.84
C PHE A 342 21.84 11.65 11.90
N ALA A 343 20.58 11.64 12.33
CA ALA A 343 20.10 12.54 13.37
C ALA A 343 20.84 12.36 14.71
N THR A 344 21.40 11.18 14.96
CA THR A 344 22.11 10.87 16.22
C THR A 344 23.63 10.96 16.10
N LYS A 345 24.21 10.56 14.96
CA LYS A 345 25.66 10.42 14.75
C LYS A 345 26.24 11.41 13.74
N GLY A 346 25.41 12.20 13.06
CA GLY A 346 25.84 13.10 11.99
C GLY A 346 26.42 12.34 10.79
N SER A 347 27.39 12.96 10.11
CA SER A 347 28.02 12.46 8.88
C SER A 347 28.66 11.07 9.01
N ASP A 348 29.08 10.68 10.22
CA ASP A 348 29.69 9.39 10.50
C ASP A 348 28.73 8.21 10.24
N SER A 349 27.41 8.46 10.29
CA SER A 349 26.38 7.46 9.94
C SER A 349 26.35 7.09 8.45
N LEU A 350 26.86 7.97 7.57
CA LEU A 350 26.88 7.76 6.12
C LEU A 350 28.18 7.10 5.65
N ILE A 351 29.10 6.80 6.58
CA ILE A 351 30.27 5.97 6.30
C ILE A 351 29.74 4.53 6.16
N LEU A 352 29.54 4.12 4.91
CA LEU A 352 29.23 2.75 4.56
C LEU A 352 30.48 1.90 4.89
N ASN A 353 30.61 1.39 6.11
CA ASN A 353 31.69 0.44 6.47
C ASN A 353 31.39 -0.98 5.99
#